data_AF-A0A819KSE0-F1
#
_entry.id   AF-A0A819KSE0-F1
#
_cell.length_a   1.000
_cell.length_b   1.000
_cell.length_c   1.000
_cell.angle_alpha   90.00
_cell.angle_beta   90.00
_cell.angle_gamma   90.00
#
_symmetry.space_group_name_H-M   'P 1'
#
loop_
_entity.id
_entity.type
_entity.pdbx_description
1 polymer ?
#
loop_
_entity_poly.entity_id
_entity_poly.type
_entity_poly.pdbx_seq_one_letter_code
_entity_poly.pdbx_strand_id
1 'polypeptide(L)'
;MKRLRVPPLEEKQSPMVTFRIGIFIGINCVLLPMVIILIVVLNKSQLGNPLAWREALHLYRSSFLIILQIILAGINVYGWSSAGVNHILIFEIDPRHHLTYQQLLEIGTCLSVFWCLSFIAFILTSYLDFYPFLQPLIFVILMILFLVNPAPILYRSARYWLLRTLGLVFSAAFHRIHFADNWFCNQITSIELAFFDLEYFFCLYLSDRQWWSTNLTSPASPKGILCTGWTRFLLQAFLLALPSSLRFIQCIRRYHDTKLKFPHLVNAGKYAKMNI
;
A
#
# COMPACT_ATOMS: atom_id res chain seq x y z
N MET A 1 22.49 -13.06 -27.06
CA MET A 1 21.19 -12.52 -26.57
C MET A 1 20.01 -12.75 -27.53
N LYS A 2 20.01 -13.79 -28.39
CA LYS A 2 18.87 -14.12 -29.28
C LYS A 2 17.91 -15.19 -28.73
N ARG A 3 18.23 -15.83 -27.59
CA ARG A 3 17.43 -16.91 -26.98
C ARG A 3 16.35 -16.44 -25.97
N LEU A 4 16.10 -15.14 -25.86
CA LEU A 4 15.07 -14.58 -24.97
C LEU A 4 14.00 -13.76 -25.71
N ARG A 5 14.11 -13.61 -27.03
CA ARG A 5 13.01 -13.03 -27.83
C ARG A 5 12.01 -14.11 -28.17
N VAL A 6 11.07 -14.30 -27.24
CA VAL A 6 9.76 -14.89 -27.52
C VAL A 6 9.04 -13.94 -28.50
N PRO A 7 8.21 -14.43 -29.44
CA PRO A 7 7.34 -13.56 -30.26
C PRO A 7 6.66 -12.55 -29.36
N PRO A 8 6.38 -11.31 -29.82
CA PRO A 8 5.79 -10.30 -28.96
C PRO A 8 4.50 -10.90 -28.41
N LEU A 9 4.52 -11.19 -27.10
CA LEU A 9 3.32 -11.47 -26.33
C LEU A 9 2.65 -10.11 -26.22
N GLU A 10 2.08 -9.62 -27.32
CA GLU A 10 1.23 -8.46 -27.28
C GLU A 10 0.06 -8.85 -26.38
N GLU A 11 0.14 -8.39 -25.13
CA GLU A 11 -0.97 -8.49 -24.20
C GLU A 11 -2.19 -7.93 -24.90
N LYS A 12 -3.24 -8.75 -25.03
CA LYS A 12 -4.46 -8.35 -25.69
C LYS A 12 -5.12 -7.24 -24.86
N GLN A 13 -4.96 -6.01 -25.33
CA GLN A 13 -5.53 -4.83 -24.69
C GLN A 13 -7.06 -4.85 -24.81
N SER A 14 -7.74 -4.44 -23.76
CA SER A 14 -9.21 -4.36 -23.74
C SER A 14 -9.65 -2.91 -23.84
N PRO A 15 -10.29 -2.49 -24.95
CA PRO A 15 -10.77 -1.11 -25.09
C PRO A 15 -11.71 -0.69 -23.95
N MET A 16 -12.53 -1.62 -23.45
CA MET A 16 -13.46 -1.37 -22.35
C MET A 16 -12.73 -1.10 -21.03
N VAL A 17 -11.62 -1.81 -20.75
CA VAL A 17 -10.79 -1.55 -19.57
C VAL A 17 -10.17 -0.15 -19.68
N THR A 18 -9.60 0.19 -20.84
CA THR A 18 -9.05 1.55 -21.09
C THR A 18 -10.08 2.64 -20.85
N PHE A 19 -11.31 2.45 -21.34
CA PHE A 19 -12.39 3.40 -21.14
C PHE A 19 -12.73 3.60 -19.65
N ARG A 20 -12.83 2.52 -18.86
CA ARG A 20 -13.09 2.60 -17.41
C ARG A 20 -11.94 3.26 -16.65
N ILE A 21 -10.69 2.98 -17.01
CA ILE A 21 -9.52 3.69 -16.48
C ILE A 21 -9.67 5.20 -16.74
N GLY A 22 -10.02 5.59 -17.97
CA GLY A 22 -10.26 6.98 -18.34
C GLY A 22 -11.33 7.65 -17.48
N ILE A 23 -12.44 6.97 -17.22
CA ILE A 23 -13.49 7.44 -16.30
C ILE A 23 -12.92 7.63 -14.88
N PHE A 24 -12.22 6.65 -14.33
CA PHE A 24 -11.66 6.74 -12.98
C PHE A 24 -10.63 7.87 -12.85
N ILE A 25 -9.76 8.05 -13.85
CA ILE A 25 -8.83 9.17 -13.90
C ILE A 25 -9.61 10.49 -13.94
N GLY A 26 -10.61 10.61 -14.81
CA GLY A 26 -11.46 11.80 -14.92
C GLY A 26 -12.16 12.15 -13.60
N ILE A 27 -12.69 11.16 -12.88
CA ILE A 27 -13.28 11.35 -11.54
C ILE A 27 -12.22 11.84 -10.55
N ASN A 28 -11.03 11.22 -10.51
CA ASN A 28 -9.94 11.66 -9.62
C ASN A 28 -9.49 13.11 -9.93
N CYS A 29 -9.48 13.52 -11.21
CA CYS A 29 -9.17 14.89 -11.61
C CYS A 29 -10.13 15.93 -11.02
N VAL A 30 -11.36 15.52 -10.64
CA VAL A 30 -12.34 16.38 -9.97
C VAL A 30 -12.23 16.23 -8.45
N LEU A 31 -12.16 15.00 -7.94
CA LEU A 31 -12.17 14.73 -6.50
C LEU A 31 -10.91 15.22 -5.77
N LEU A 32 -9.72 15.11 -6.38
CA LEU A 32 -8.48 15.55 -5.74
C LEU A 32 -8.46 17.08 -5.51
N PRO A 33 -8.78 17.94 -6.50
CA PRO A 33 -8.98 19.37 -6.23
C PRO A 33 -10.08 19.65 -5.21
N MET A 34 -11.19 18.90 -5.24
CA MET A 34 -12.29 19.07 -4.28
C MET A 34 -11.83 18.83 -2.84
N VAL A 35 -11.02 17.80 -2.58
CA VAL A 35 -10.41 17.55 -1.26
C VAL A 35 -9.62 18.78 -0.78
N ILE A 36 -8.78 19.35 -1.65
CA ILE A 36 -7.96 20.53 -1.31
C ILE A 36 -8.85 21.73 -0.99
N ILE A 37 -9.86 21.98 -1.82
CA ILE A 37 -10.81 23.09 -1.62
C ILE A 37 -11.56 22.92 -0.31
N LEU A 38 -12.08 21.71 -0.01
CA LEU A 38 -12.78 21.44 1.24
C LEU A 38 -11.88 21.68 2.44
N ILE A 39 -10.64 21.18 2.44
CA ILE A 39 -9.70 21.44 3.55
C ILE A 39 -9.50 22.95 3.75
N VAL A 40 -9.27 23.71 2.68
CA VAL A 40 -9.02 25.16 2.77
C VAL A 40 -10.23 25.95 3.24
N VAL A 41 -11.42 25.64 2.71
CA VAL A 41 -12.67 26.34 3.06
C VAL A 41 -13.08 26.01 4.49
N LEU A 42 -13.04 24.73 4.86
CA LEU A 42 -13.54 24.26 6.14
C LEU A 42 -12.61 24.64 7.29
N ASN A 43 -11.29 24.65 7.06
CA ASN A 43 -10.33 25.18 8.04
C ASN A 43 -10.52 26.68 8.34
N LYS A 44 -11.17 27.44 7.44
CA LYS A 44 -11.51 28.85 7.66
C LYS A 44 -12.84 29.05 8.37
N SER A 45 -13.78 28.11 8.24
CA SER A 45 -15.08 28.25 8.86
C SER A 45 -15.02 27.85 10.34
N GLN A 46 -15.33 28.76 11.25
CA GLN A 46 -15.39 28.50 12.69
C GLN A 46 -16.68 27.79 13.13
N LEU A 47 -17.40 27.14 12.20
CA LEU A 47 -18.78 26.71 12.39
C LEU A 47 -18.92 25.25 12.87
N GLY A 48 -17.82 24.53 13.11
CA GLY A 48 -17.83 23.10 13.44
C GLY A 48 -16.67 22.66 14.33
N ASN A 49 -16.61 21.35 14.60
CA ASN A 49 -15.50 20.75 15.34
C ASN A 49 -14.19 20.87 14.53
N PRO A 50 -13.03 21.09 15.17
CA PRO A 50 -11.76 21.18 14.45
C PRO A 50 -11.49 19.86 13.71
N LEU A 51 -11.16 19.95 12.42
CA LEU A 51 -10.80 18.79 11.62
C LEU A 51 -9.57 18.10 12.23
N ALA A 52 -9.71 16.81 12.56
CA ALA A 52 -8.64 15.95 13.09
C ALA A 52 -7.59 15.60 12.00
N TRP A 53 -6.90 16.62 11.48
CA TRP A 53 -6.03 16.49 10.32
C TRP A 53 -4.79 15.62 10.59
N ARG A 54 -4.28 15.59 11.83
CA ARG A 54 -3.09 14.81 12.20
C ARG A 54 -3.42 13.32 12.17
N GLU A 55 -4.56 13.00 12.76
CA GLU A 55 -5.16 11.68 12.82
C GLU A 55 -5.49 11.20 11.40
N ALA A 56 -6.10 12.07 10.59
CA ALA A 56 -6.39 11.81 9.19
C ALA A 56 -5.13 11.48 8.38
N LEU A 57 -4.03 12.24 8.59
CA LEU A 57 -2.75 11.99 7.93
C LEU A 57 -2.27 10.56 8.20
N HIS A 58 -2.23 10.14 9.47
CA HIS A 58 -1.78 8.79 9.83
C HIS A 58 -2.70 7.69 9.28
N LEU A 59 -4.02 7.91 9.29
CA LEU A 59 -4.99 6.92 8.85
C LEU A 59 -5.07 6.76 7.32
N TYR A 60 -4.92 7.84 6.56
CA TYR A 60 -5.10 7.82 5.10
C TYR A 60 -3.80 7.76 4.30
N ARG A 61 -2.66 8.19 4.87
CA ARG A 61 -1.35 8.16 4.19
C ARG A 61 -0.95 6.76 3.78
N SER A 62 -1.09 5.79 4.68
CA SER A 62 -0.75 4.38 4.43
C SER A 62 -1.48 3.79 3.24
N SER A 63 -2.81 3.91 3.23
CA SER A 63 -3.63 3.37 2.15
C SER A 63 -3.40 4.11 0.83
N PHE A 64 -3.14 5.43 0.88
CA PHE A 64 -2.77 6.21 -0.30
C PHE A 64 -1.45 5.71 -0.91
N LEU A 65 -0.42 5.48 -0.10
CA LEU A 65 0.87 4.97 -0.58
C LEU A 65 0.73 3.59 -1.24
N ILE A 66 -0.11 2.71 -0.69
CA ILE A 66 -0.41 1.39 -1.30
C ILE A 66 -1.09 1.57 -2.66
N ILE A 67 -2.08 2.46 -2.76
CA ILE A 67 -2.79 2.74 -4.03
C ILE A 67 -1.82 3.30 -5.07
N LEU A 68 -1.00 4.28 -4.68
CA LEU A 68 0.04 4.85 -5.53
C LEU A 68 0.99 3.76 -6.02
N GLN A 69 1.39 2.83 -5.13
CA GLN A 69 2.29 1.75 -5.49
C GLN A 69 1.68 0.79 -6.53
N ILE A 70 0.37 0.53 -6.47
CA ILE A 70 -0.36 -0.27 -7.47
C ILE A 70 -0.38 0.45 -8.82
N ILE A 71 -0.67 1.76 -8.85
CA ILE A 71 -0.67 2.57 -10.08
C ILE A 71 0.74 2.57 -10.70
N LEU A 72 1.77 2.83 -9.90
CA LEU A 72 3.17 2.81 -10.35
C LEU A 72 3.59 1.42 -10.84
N ALA A 73 3.11 0.34 -10.21
CA ALA A 73 3.33 -1.02 -10.71
C ALA A 73 2.69 -1.22 -12.09
N GLY A 74 1.48 -0.72 -12.31
CA GLY A 74 0.84 -0.70 -13.64
C GLY A 74 1.67 0.05 -14.68
N ILE A 75 2.19 1.23 -14.34
CA ILE A 75 3.07 2.02 -15.23
C ILE A 75 4.37 1.25 -15.53
N ASN A 76 4.97 0.59 -14.53
CA ASN A 76 6.17 -0.22 -14.72
C ASN A 76 5.91 -1.41 -15.66
N VAL A 77 4.80 -2.13 -15.48
CA VAL A 77 4.42 -3.25 -16.36
C VAL A 77 4.18 -2.77 -17.79
N TYR A 78 3.53 -1.61 -17.97
CA TYR A 78 3.41 -0.97 -19.27
C TYR A 78 4.79 -0.70 -19.89
N GLY A 79 5.70 -0.05 -19.16
CA GLY A 79 7.04 0.25 -19.63
C GLY A 79 7.86 -0.99 -20.00
N TRP A 80 7.77 -2.07 -19.20
CA TRP A 80 8.41 -3.35 -19.50
C TRP A 80 7.84 -4.00 -20.75
N SER A 81 6.50 -4.00 -20.90
CA SER A 81 5.83 -4.53 -22.09
C SER A 81 6.23 -3.77 -23.34
N SER A 82 6.21 -2.43 -23.30
CA SER A 82 6.64 -1.57 -24.43
C SER A 82 8.12 -1.75 -24.80
N ALA A 83 8.98 -2.06 -23.83
CA ALA A 83 10.39 -2.35 -24.05
C ALA A 83 10.66 -3.81 -24.51
N GLY A 84 9.63 -4.65 -24.61
CA GLY A 84 9.76 -6.07 -24.98
C GLY A 84 10.37 -6.95 -23.89
N VAL A 85 10.30 -6.53 -22.62
CA VAL A 85 10.77 -7.30 -21.46
C VAL A 85 9.68 -8.29 -21.05
N ASN A 86 10.01 -9.58 -21.04
CA ASN A 86 9.10 -10.64 -20.60
C ASN A 86 8.99 -10.70 -19.07
N HIS A 87 8.24 -9.75 -18.51
CA HIS A 87 8.04 -9.62 -17.07
C HIS A 87 7.25 -10.80 -16.49
N ILE A 88 6.32 -11.41 -17.23
CA ILE A 88 5.57 -12.61 -16.80
C ILE A 88 6.54 -13.74 -16.45
N LEU A 89 7.52 -14.01 -17.33
CA LEU A 89 8.55 -15.01 -17.08
C LEU A 89 9.49 -14.62 -15.92
N ILE A 90 9.95 -13.37 -15.89
CA ILE A 90 10.90 -12.87 -14.87
C ILE A 90 10.30 -12.95 -13.46
N PHE A 91 9.01 -12.68 -13.32
CA PHE A 91 8.29 -12.75 -12.05
C PHE A 91 7.70 -14.14 -11.76
N GLU A 92 7.94 -15.13 -12.64
CA GLU A 92 7.42 -16.50 -12.52
C GLU A 92 5.89 -16.53 -12.34
N ILE A 93 5.19 -15.65 -13.07
CA ILE A 93 3.73 -15.55 -13.06
C ILE A 93 3.16 -16.54 -14.08
N ASP A 94 2.00 -17.14 -13.77
CA ASP A 94 1.28 -17.98 -14.73
C ASP A 94 0.85 -17.14 -15.95
N PRO A 95 1.34 -17.45 -17.18
CA PRO A 95 0.99 -16.71 -18.38
C PRO A 95 -0.51 -16.75 -18.70
N ARG A 96 -1.25 -17.74 -18.21
CA ARG A 96 -2.71 -17.85 -18.42
C ARG A 96 -3.51 -16.94 -17.48
N HIS A 97 -2.93 -16.60 -16.32
CA HIS A 97 -3.62 -15.90 -15.24
C HIS A 97 -2.74 -14.81 -14.64
N HIS A 98 -2.37 -13.82 -15.45
CA HIS A 98 -1.64 -12.62 -15.04
C HIS A 98 -2.52 -11.38 -15.17
N LEU A 99 -2.18 -10.33 -14.41
CA LEU A 99 -2.79 -9.01 -14.60
C LEU A 99 -2.05 -8.27 -15.71
N THR A 100 -2.80 -7.71 -16.64
CA THR A 100 -2.24 -6.76 -17.62
C THR A 100 -1.97 -5.42 -16.94
N TYR A 101 -1.14 -4.58 -17.57
CA TYR A 101 -0.91 -3.22 -17.05
C TYR A 101 -2.21 -2.41 -16.94
N GLN A 102 -3.14 -2.60 -17.88
CA GLN A 102 -4.46 -1.96 -17.86
C GLN A 102 -5.25 -2.35 -16.61
N GLN A 103 -5.29 -3.64 -16.29
CA GLN A 103 -6.03 -4.12 -15.11
C GLN A 103 -5.39 -3.60 -13.80
N LEU A 104 -4.05 -3.51 -13.73
CA LEU A 104 -3.38 -2.89 -12.58
C LEU A 104 -3.74 -1.41 -12.43
N LEU A 105 -3.72 -0.66 -13.53
CA LEU A 105 -4.12 0.75 -13.55
C LEU A 105 -5.60 0.91 -13.21
N GLU A 106 -6.47 0.03 -13.70
CA GLU A 106 -7.90 0.01 -13.38
C GLU A 106 -8.13 -0.18 -11.88
N ILE A 107 -7.50 -1.18 -11.26
CA ILE A 107 -7.59 -1.43 -9.82
C ILE A 107 -7.09 -0.21 -9.04
N GLY A 108 -5.90 0.32 -9.37
CA GLY A 108 -5.30 1.44 -8.66
C GLY A 108 -6.12 2.73 -8.77
N THR A 109 -6.56 3.09 -9.98
CA THR A 109 -7.37 4.30 -10.20
C THR A 109 -8.76 4.19 -9.59
N CYS A 110 -9.39 3.02 -9.63
CA CYS A 110 -10.65 2.73 -8.95
C CYS A 110 -10.53 2.87 -7.42
N LEU A 111 -9.51 2.26 -6.82
CA LEU A 111 -9.24 2.41 -5.38
C LEU A 111 -8.95 3.87 -5.00
N SER A 112 -8.27 4.64 -5.87
CA SER A 112 -8.05 6.07 -5.67
C SER A 112 -9.37 6.87 -5.63
N VAL A 113 -10.36 6.52 -6.46
CA VAL A 113 -11.69 7.14 -6.38
C VAL A 113 -12.32 6.86 -5.02
N PHE A 114 -12.35 5.60 -4.58
CA PHE A 114 -12.93 5.24 -3.28
C PHE A 114 -12.17 5.87 -2.11
N TRP A 115 -10.84 5.99 -2.21
CA TRP A 115 -10.02 6.69 -1.22
C TRP A 115 -10.40 8.17 -1.14
N CYS A 116 -10.59 8.86 -2.27
CA CYS A 116 -11.01 10.26 -2.28
C CYS A 116 -12.41 10.44 -1.69
N LEU A 117 -13.37 9.59 -2.07
CA LEU A 117 -14.72 9.61 -1.50
C LEU A 117 -14.71 9.38 0.01
N SER A 118 -13.90 8.41 0.46
CA SER A 118 -13.68 8.13 1.87
C SER A 118 -13.11 9.34 2.60
N PHE A 119 -12.08 9.97 2.05
CA PHE A 119 -11.45 11.13 2.66
C PHE A 119 -12.36 12.36 2.68
N ILE A 120 -13.16 12.58 1.63
CA ILE A 120 -14.19 13.63 1.60
C ILE A 120 -15.24 13.36 2.69
N ALA A 121 -15.74 12.13 2.81
CA ALA A 121 -16.69 11.76 3.85
C ALA A 121 -16.12 12.01 5.26
N PHE A 122 -14.84 11.67 5.48
CA PHE A 122 -14.13 12.02 6.71
C PHE A 122 -14.11 13.54 6.95
N ILE A 123 -13.75 14.35 5.95
CA ILE A 123 -13.73 15.81 6.09
C ILE A 123 -15.14 16.33 6.45
N LEU A 124 -16.19 15.82 5.81
CA LEU A 124 -17.57 16.24 6.06
C LEU A 124 -18.08 15.86 7.46
N THR A 125 -17.50 14.88 8.15
CA THR A 125 -17.87 14.58 9.55
C THR A 125 -17.57 15.70 10.54
N SER A 126 -16.74 16.69 10.16
CA SER A 126 -16.57 17.90 10.99
C SER A 126 -17.79 18.83 10.97
N TYR A 127 -18.76 18.59 10.07
CA TYR A 127 -20.02 19.34 9.90
C TYR A 127 -21.26 18.48 10.03
N LEU A 128 -21.15 17.20 9.67
CA LEU A 128 -22.20 16.20 9.80
C LEU A 128 -21.91 15.40 11.06
N ASP A 129 -22.87 15.30 11.99
CA ASP A 129 -22.74 14.59 13.27
C ASP A 129 -22.62 13.05 13.11
N PHE A 130 -21.57 12.59 12.42
CA PHE A 130 -21.22 11.19 12.19
C PHE A 130 -19.81 10.89 12.69
N TYR A 131 -19.47 9.60 12.86
CA TYR A 131 -18.19 9.16 13.42
C TYR A 131 -17.03 9.32 12.42
N PRO A 132 -16.09 10.27 12.61
CA PRO A 132 -15.01 10.56 11.65
C PRO A 132 -14.17 9.32 11.33
N PHE A 133 -13.73 8.62 12.36
CA PHE A 133 -12.73 7.56 12.22
C PHE A 133 -13.29 6.24 11.69
N LEU A 134 -14.61 6.11 11.53
CA LEU A 134 -15.23 4.94 10.93
C LEU A 134 -14.92 4.84 9.42
N GLN A 135 -14.82 5.99 8.76
CA GLN A 135 -14.61 6.08 7.32
C GLN A 135 -13.26 5.50 6.85
N PRO A 136 -12.10 5.89 7.42
CA PRO A 136 -10.82 5.24 7.11
C PRO A 136 -10.81 3.75 7.50
N LEU A 137 -11.46 3.37 8.61
CA LEU A 137 -11.54 1.97 9.05
C LEU A 137 -12.26 1.09 8.02
N ILE A 138 -13.46 1.51 7.59
CA ILE A 138 -14.23 0.81 6.56
C ILE A 138 -13.40 0.65 5.29
N PHE A 139 -12.72 1.72 4.85
CA PHE A 139 -11.91 1.68 3.64
C PHE A 139 -10.77 0.65 3.74
N VAL A 140 -10.02 0.64 4.84
CA VAL A 140 -8.94 -0.34 5.07
C VAL A 140 -9.48 -1.76 5.17
N ILE A 141 -10.60 -1.97 5.87
CA ILE A 141 -11.27 -3.29 5.95
C ILE A 141 -11.66 -3.77 4.55
N LEU A 142 -12.23 -2.90 3.72
CA LEU A 142 -12.60 -3.26 2.34
C LEU A 142 -11.38 -3.63 1.49
N MET A 143 -10.25 -2.93 1.64
CA MET A 143 -8.99 -3.30 0.97
C MET A 143 -8.49 -4.69 1.43
N ILE A 144 -8.54 -4.98 2.73
CA ILE A 144 -8.13 -6.28 3.28
C ILE A 144 -9.08 -7.38 2.77
N LEU A 145 -10.39 -7.17 2.86
CA LEU A 145 -11.40 -8.12 2.37
C LEU A 145 -11.25 -8.38 0.87
N PHE A 146 -11.00 -7.34 0.07
CA PHE A 146 -10.68 -7.50 -1.35
C PHE A 146 -9.47 -8.42 -1.53
N LEU A 147 -8.38 -8.19 -0.79
CA LEU A 147 -7.16 -8.96 -0.93
C LEU A 147 -7.31 -10.43 -0.48
N VAL A 148 -7.92 -10.70 0.68
CA VAL A 148 -8.00 -12.05 1.27
C VAL A 148 -9.20 -12.86 0.77
N ASN A 149 -10.16 -12.24 0.06
CA ASN A 149 -11.37 -12.92 -0.36
C ASN A 149 -11.08 -14.19 -1.20
N PRO A 150 -11.50 -15.38 -0.75
CA PRO A 150 -11.14 -16.63 -1.41
C PRO A 150 -11.97 -16.92 -2.68
N ALA A 151 -13.07 -16.20 -2.91
CA ALA A 151 -13.99 -16.45 -4.01
C ALA A 151 -13.29 -16.27 -5.40
N PRO A 152 -13.70 -17.03 -6.43
CA PRO A 152 -13.14 -16.99 -7.78
C PRO A 152 -13.57 -15.76 -8.60
N ILE A 153 -13.68 -14.61 -7.94
CA ILE A 153 -14.02 -13.31 -8.53
C ILE A 153 -12.83 -12.35 -8.33
N LEU A 154 -12.89 -11.15 -8.93
CA LEU A 154 -11.95 -10.05 -8.66
C LEU A 154 -10.47 -10.47 -8.68
N TYR A 155 -10.00 -11.06 -9.78
CA TYR A 155 -8.59 -11.40 -9.99
C TYR A 155 -7.98 -12.34 -8.92
N ARG A 156 -8.68 -13.43 -8.60
CA ARG A 156 -8.24 -14.43 -7.60
C ARG A 156 -6.77 -14.81 -7.73
N SER A 157 -6.30 -15.25 -8.90
CA SER A 157 -4.91 -15.71 -9.08
C SER A 157 -3.87 -14.66 -8.68
N ALA A 158 -4.10 -13.40 -9.03
CA ALA A 158 -3.21 -12.29 -8.69
C ALA A 158 -3.17 -12.00 -7.19
N ARG A 159 -4.34 -12.08 -6.52
CA ARG A 159 -4.43 -11.89 -5.06
C ARG A 159 -3.70 -12.99 -4.29
N TYR A 160 -3.87 -14.25 -4.70
CA TYR A 160 -3.13 -15.37 -4.11
C TYR A 160 -1.63 -15.30 -4.40
N TRP A 161 -1.24 -14.88 -5.60
CA TRP A 161 0.16 -14.62 -5.92
C TRP A 161 0.74 -13.53 -5.00
N LEU A 162 0.01 -12.42 -4.79
CA LEU A 162 0.43 -11.34 -3.89
C LEU A 162 0.58 -11.81 -2.44
N LEU A 163 -0.41 -12.56 -1.91
CA LEU A 163 -0.35 -13.12 -0.56
C LEU A 163 0.79 -14.11 -0.37
N ARG A 164 1.01 -14.99 -1.37
CA ARG A 164 2.14 -15.94 -1.37
C ARG A 164 3.47 -15.19 -1.37
N THR A 165 3.64 -14.22 -2.26
CA THR A 165 4.87 -13.42 -2.35
C THR A 165 5.12 -12.61 -1.08
N LEU A 166 4.07 -12.05 -0.46
CA LEU A 166 4.17 -11.40 0.85
C LEU A 166 4.68 -12.38 1.92
N GLY A 167 4.10 -13.58 1.99
CA GLY A 167 4.56 -14.64 2.89
C GLY A 167 6.04 -14.98 2.69
N LEU A 168 6.48 -15.15 1.44
CA LEU A 168 7.89 -15.39 1.08
C LEU A 168 8.80 -14.22 1.47
N VAL A 169 8.36 -12.97 1.37
CA VAL A 169 9.17 -11.84 1.84
C VAL A 169 9.35 -11.89 3.37
N PHE A 170 8.30 -12.20 4.13
CA PHE A 170 8.38 -12.32 5.59
C PHE A 170 9.17 -13.56 6.05
N SER A 171 9.14 -14.65 5.29
CA SER A 171 9.90 -15.88 5.58
C SER A 171 11.27 -15.94 4.91
N ALA A 172 11.79 -14.81 4.41
CA ALA A 172 12.98 -14.73 3.56
C ALA A 172 14.23 -15.43 4.11
N ALA A 173 14.34 -15.62 5.43
CA ALA A 173 15.46 -16.35 6.03
C ALA A 173 15.49 -17.86 5.67
N PHE A 174 14.34 -18.44 5.35
CA PHE A 174 14.14 -19.89 5.33
C PHE A 174 14.09 -20.52 3.93
N HIS A 175 14.10 -19.71 2.88
CA HIS A 175 14.01 -20.21 1.50
C HIS A 175 14.92 -19.44 0.56
N ARG A 176 15.07 -19.97 -0.65
CA ARG A 176 15.75 -19.28 -1.74
C ARG A 176 14.95 -18.03 -2.12
N ILE A 177 15.66 -16.92 -2.35
CA ILE A 177 15.07 -15.65 -2.77
C ILE A 177 14.98 -15.61 -4.29
N HIS A 178 13.76 -15.52 -4.83
CA HIS A 178 13.49 -15.36 -6.25
C HIS A 178 13.48 -13.88 -6.64
N PHE A 179 13.41 -13.60 -7.94
CA PHE A 179 13.36 -12.23 -8.42
C PHE A 179 12.11 -11.48 -7.92
N ALA A 180 10.95 -12.14 -7.95
CA ALA A 180 9.68 -11.58 -7.47
C ALA A 180 9.77 -11.16 -6.00
N ASP A 181 10.26 -12.03 -5.11
CA ASP A 181 10.44 -11.75 -3.68
C ASP A 181 11.34 -10.52 -3.45
N ASN A 182 12.43 -10.43 -4.21
CA ASN A 182 13.41 -9.36 -4.12
C ASN A 182 12.85 -8.01 -4.64
N TRP A 183 12.10 -8.04 -5.73
CA TRP A 183 11.43 -6.85 -6.28
C TRP A 183 10.30 -6.40 -5.36
N PHE A 184 9.49 -7.33 -4.86
CA PHE A 184 8.35 -7.02 -4.00
C PHE A 184 8.81 -6.45 -2.65
N CYS A 185 9.87 -7.01 -2.06
CA CYS A 185 10.47 -6.45 -0.85
C CYS A 185 11.02 -5.02 -1.08
N ASN A 186 11.50 -4.69 -2.29
CA ASN A 186 11.84 -3.29 -2.62
C ASN A 186 10.59 -2.39 -2.66
N GLN A 187 9.44 -2.89 -3.13
CA GLN A 187 8.19 -2.12 -3.06
C GLN A 187 7.77 -1.88 -1.61
N ILE A 188 7.92 -2.89 -0.73
CA ILE A 188 7.65 -2.76 0.71
C ILE A 188 8.55 -1.68 1.34
N THR A 189 9.84 -1.61 0.96
CA THR A 189 10.71 -0.52 1.45
C THR A 189 10.31 0.87 0.95
N SER A 190 9.65 1.00 -0.20
CA SER A 190 9.13 2.28 -0.69
C SER A 190 7.92 2.79 0.08
N ILE A 191 7.26 1.92 0.86
CA ILE A 191 6.09 2.24 1.67
C ILE A 191 6.37 2.08 3.17
N GLU A 192 7.61 2.34 3.62
CA GLU A 192 8.00 2.23 5.03
C GLU A 192 7.12 3.05 5.98
N LEU A 193 6.63 4.21 5.52
CA LEU A 193 5.70 5.05 6.27
C LEU A 193 4.36 4.34 6.55
N ALA A 194 3.93 3.43 5.67
CA ALA A 194 2.73 2.65 5.92
C ALA A 194 2.91 1.70 7.11
N PHE A 195 4.13 1.19 7.34
CA PHE A 195 4.43 0.39 8.53
C PHE A 195 4.51 1.25 9.79
N PHE A 196 5.13 2.42 9.70
CA PHE A 196 5.17 3.39 10.80
C PHE A 196 3.76 3.76 11.30
N ASP A 197 2.82 3.95 10.38
CA ASP A 197 1.43 4.31 10.69
C ASP A 197 0.59 3.13 11.24
N LEU A 198 1.04 1.87 11.11
CA LEU A 198 0.33 0.71 11.67
C LEU A 198 0.19 0.82 13.19
N GLU A 199 1.22 1.32 13.88
CA GLU A 199 1.15 1.56 15.32
C GLU A 199 -0.03 2.47 15.65
N TYR A 200 -0.08 3.64 15.01
CA TYR A 200 -1.12 4.62 15.24
C TYR A 200 -2.51 4.05 14.91
N PHE A 201 -2.64 3.34 13.79
CA PHE A 201 -3.89 2.70 13.37
C PHE A 201 -4.39 1.71 14.44
N PHE A 202 -3.54 0.77 14.88
CA PHE A 202 -3.95 -0.22 15.88
C PHE A 202 -4.23 0.42 17.23
N CYS A 203 -3.41 1.38 17.67
CA CYS A 203 -3.62 2.04 18.95
C CYS A 203 -4.89 2.89 18.97
N LEU A 204 -5.22 3.58 17.86
CA LEU A 204 -6.48 4.31 17.75
C LEU A 204 -7.68 3.35 17.86
N TYR A 205 -7.75 2.31 17.04
CA TYR A 205 -8.96 1.47 16.98
C TYR A 205 -9.09 0.45 18.12
N LEU A 206 -7.99 0.02 18.74
CA LEU A 206 -8.03 -0.98 19.82
C LEU A 206 -8.03 -0.36 21.22
N SER A 207 -7.39 0.80 21.39
CA SER A 207 -7.07 1.35 22.72
C SER A 207 -7.71 2.72 23.00
N ASP A 208 -8.12 3.44 21.98
CA ASP A 208 -8.90 4.67 22.13
C ASP A 208 -10.41 4.34 22.11
N ARG A 209 -11.23 5.07 22.86
CA ARG A 209 -12.70 5.00 22.75
C ARG A 209 -13.26 6.17 21.93
N GLN A 210 -12.47 7.20 21.69
CA GLN A 210 -12.89 8.40 20.97
C GLN A 210 -13.05 8.17 19.48
N TRP A 211 -12.52 7.06 18.93
CA TRP A 211 -12.78 6.72 17.53
C TRP A 211 -14.27 6.44 17.25
N TRP A 212 -15.05 6.12 18.30
CA TRP A 212 -16.51 5.98 18.30
C TRP A 212 -17.20 7.18 18.96
N SER A 213 -16.64 8.38 18.84
CA SER A 213 -17.26 9.63 19.30
C SER A 213 -17.45 10.59 18.13
N THR A 214 -18.59 11.30 18.12
CA THR A 214 -18.82 12.44 17.22
C THR A 214 -18.21 13.74 17.76
N ASN A 215 -18.01 13.82 19.08
CA ASN A 215 -17.37 14.94 19.76
C ASN A 215 -15.90 14.62 20.04
N LEU A 216 -15.01 15.29 19.30
CA LEU A 216 -13.57 15.20 19.47
C LEU A 216 -13.13 16.05 20.68
N THR A 217 -13.30 15.49 21.87
CA THR A 217 -12.72 16.06 23.11
C THR A 217 -11.24 15.67 23.21
N SER A 218 -10.47 16.33 24.09
CA SER A 218 -9.03 16.08 24.25
C SER A 218 -8.70 14.58 24.27
N PRO A 219 -7.61 14.15 23.59
CA PRO A 219 -7.31 12.75 23.38
C PRO A 219 -7.37 11.97 24.70
N ALA A 220 -8.27 11.00 24.77
CA ALA A 220 -8.29 10.07 25.89
C ALA A 220 -6.96 9.33 25.87
N SER A 221 -6.29 9.23 27.03
CA SER A 221 -5.01 8.54 27.10
C SER A 221 -5.19 7.10 26.56
N PRO A 222 -4.45 6.68 25.51
CA PRO A 222 -4.63 5.37 24.93
C PRO A 222 -4.49 4.29 26.00
N LYS A 223 -5.45 3.37 26.08
CA LYS A 223 -5.43 2.30 27.09
C LYS A 223 -4.86 1.02 26.50
N GLY A 224 -3.61 0.71 26.81
CA GLY A 224 -3.00 -0.56 26.42
C GLY A 224 -1.48 -0.52 26.53
N ILE A 225 -0.88 -1.62 27.00
CA ILE A 225 0.57 -1.70 27.25
C ILE A 225 1.36 -1.35 25.99
N LEU A 226 0.89 -1.74 24.80
CA LEU A 226 1.59 -1.47 23.52
C LEU A 226 1.41 -0.03 23.00
N CYS A 227 0.48 0.74 23.57
CA CYS A 227 0.06 2.05 23.07
C CYS A 227 0.40 3.21 24.02
N THR A 228 1.20 2.95 25.07
CA THR A 228 1.54 3.95 26.10
C THR A 228 3.04 4.05 26.34
N GLY A 229 3.57 5.27 26.50
CA GLY A 229 4.94 5.48 26.95
C GLY A 229 6.02 4.85 26.06
N TRP A 230 7.02 4.21 26.67
CA TRP A 230 8.20 3.69 25.98
C TRP A 230 7.91 2.50 25.05
N THR A 231 6.95 1.65 25.38
CA THR A 231 6.57 0.47 24.58
C THR A 231 5.98 0.87 23.24
N ARG A 232 5.20 1.96 23.20
CA ARG A 232 4.68 2.56 21.97
C ARG A 232 5.81 2.99 21.04
N PHE A 233 6.80 3.71 21.58
CA PHE A 233 7.97 4.14 20.84
C PHE A 233 8.76 2.96 20.27
N LEU A 234 8.97 1.90 21.07
CA LEU A 234 9.64 0.68 20.59
C LEU A 234 8.86 -0.03 19.49
N LEU A 235 7.54 -0.13 19.61
CA LEU A 235 6.68 -0.73 18.57
C LEU A 235 6.77 0.05 17.26
N GLN A 236 6.68 1.37 17.34
CA GLN A 236 6.78 2.24 16.16
C GLN A 236 8.15 2.16 15.50
N ALA A 237 9.23 2.18 16.28
CA ALA A 237 10.60 2.03 15.77
C ALA A 237 10.80 0.65 15.11
N PHE A 238 10.28 -0.41 15.71
CA PHE A 238 10.30 -1.76 15.14
C PHE A 238 9.57 -1.82 13.80
N LEU A 239 8.35 -1.29 13.73
CA LEU A 239 7.55 -1.29 12.50
C LEU A 239 8.21 -0.46 11.39
N LEU A 240 8.77 0.71 11.71
CA LEU A 240 9.51 1.52 10.74
C LEU A 240 10.75 0.80 10.21
N ALA A 241 11.49 0.09 11.07
CA ALA A 241 12.68 -0.65 10.68
C ALA A 241 12.37 -1.95 9.91
N LEU A 242 11.14 -2.47 10.00
CA LEU A 242 10.77 -3.79 9.49
C LEU A 242 10.99 -3.96 7.97
N PRO A 243 10.55 -3.05 7.08
CA PRO A 243 10.81 -3.16 5.63
C PRO A 243 12.30 -3.28 5.29
N SER A 244 13.14 -2.43 5.88
CA SER A 244 14.59 -2.44 5.67
C SER A 244 15.23 -3.70 6.26
N SER A 245 14.74 -4.17 7.40
CA SER A 245 15.19 -5.43 8.03
C SER A 245 14.90 -6.65 7.15
N LEU A 246 13.70 -6.75 6.58
CA LEU A 246 13.33 -7.81 5.63
C LEU A 246 14.29 -7.80 4.44
N ARG A 247 14.64 -6.61 3.95
CA ARG A 247 15.52 -6.47 2.81
C ARG A 247 16.97 -6.81 3.12
N PHE A 248 17.44 -6.46 4.32
CA PHE A 248 18.72 -6.90 4.87
C PHE A 248 18.78 -8.44 4.93
N ILE A 249 17.78 -9.09 5.51
CA ILE A 249 17.70 -10.56 5.62
C ILE A 249 17.76 -11.21 4.23
N GLN A 250 17.01 -10.70 3.25
CA GLN A 250 17.07 -11.20 1.88
C GLN A 250 18.48 -11.08 1.26
N CYS A 251 19.19 -9.97 1.50
CA CYS A 251 20.55 -9.78 1.01
C CYS A 251 21.53 -10.78 1.63
N ILE A 252 21.44 -11.01 2.95
CA ILE A 252 22.26 -12.00 3.65
C ILE A 252 21.95 -13.41 3.16
N ARG A 253 20.67 -13.76 3.00
CA ARG A 253 20.25 -15.06 2.45
C ARG A 253 20.81 -15.29 1.06
N ARG A 254 20.76 -14.29 0.18
CA ARG A 254 21.35 -14.39 -1.17
C ARG A 254 22.87 -14.55 -1.14
N TYR A 255 23.57 -13.84 -0.25
CA TYR A 255 25.00 -14.05 -0.05
C TYR A 255 25.29 -15.48 0.44
N HIS A 256 24.50 -15.98 1.39
CA HIS A 256 24.65 -17.34 1.90
C HIS A 256 24.54 -18.37 0.77
N ASP A 257 23.56 -18.21 -0.12
CA ASP A 257 23.26 -19.18 -1.18
C ASP A 257 24.24 -19.10 -2.37
N THR A 258 24.73 -17.91 -2.73
CA THR A 258 25.60 -17.73 -3.92
C THR A 258 27.08 -17.54 -3.59
N LYS A 259 27.40 -17.19 -2.33
CA LYS A 259 28.73 -16.75 -1.86
C LYS A 259 29.31 -15.52 -2.57
N LEU A 260 28.49 -14.82 -3.39
CA LEU A 260 28.90 -13.61 -4.09
C LEU A 260 28.81 -12.39 -3.17
N LYS A 261 29.97 -11.80 -2.82
CA LYS A 261 30.02 -10.60 -1.97
C LYS A 261 29.32 -9.40 -2.62
N PHE A 262 29.57 -9.16 -3.92
CA PHE A 262 28.87 -8.15 -4.70
C PHE A 262 27.78 -8.82 -5.56
N PRO A 263 26.54 -8.27 -5.61
CA PRO A 263 26.06 -7.07 -4.93
C PRO A 263 25.50 -7.33 -3.51
N HIS A 264 25.50 -8.57 -3.03
CA HIS A 264 24.69 -8.98 -1.87
C HIS A 264 25.09 -8.31 -0.54
N LEU A 265 26.36 -8.35 -0.15
CA LEU A 265 26.81 -7.74 1.10
C LEU A 265 26.79 -6.22 1.07
N VAL A 266 27.06 -5.61 -0.10
CA VAL A 266 26.95 -4.15 -0.29
C VAL A 266 25.50 -3.70 -0.09
N ASN A 267 24.55 -4.42 -0.70
CA ASN A 267 23.13 -4.14 -0.49
C ASN A 267 22.70 -4.42 0.95
N ALA A 268 23.22 -5.47 1.60
CA ALA A 268 22.97 -5.69 3.03
C ALA A 268 23.45 -4.49 3.86
N GLY A 269 24.66 -3.98 3.61
CA GLY A 269 25.18 -2.79 4.28
C GLY A 269 24.30 -1.55 4.07
N LYS A 270 23.73 -1.36 2.87
CA LYS A 270 22.76 -0.27 2.59
C LYS A 270 21.53 -0.37 3.51
N TYR A 271 20.95 -1.57 3.66
CA TYR A 271 19.72 -1.77 4.45
C TYR A 271 19.98 -1.99 5.94
N ALA A 272 21.24 -2.19 6.36
CA ALA A 272 21.64 -2.27 7.77
C ALA A 272 21.69 -0.89 8.46
N LYS A 273 21.86 0.19 7.68
CA LYS A 273 21.68 1.55 8.17
C LYS A 273 20.18 1.80 8.37
N MET A 274 19.63 1.27 9.46
CA MET A 274 18.27 1.58 9.87
C MET A 274 18.25 3.05 10.30
N ASN A 275 17.46 3.87 9.62
CA ASN A 275 17.15 5.23 10.07
C ASN A 275 16.22 5.09 11.29
N ILE A 276 16.81 4.90 12.47
CA ILE A 276 16.12 5.00 13.77
C ILE A 276 16.31 6.42 14.28
#